data_AF-A0A3C0R2V1-F1
#
_entry.id   AF-A0A3C0R2V1-F1
#
_cell.length_a   1.000
_cell.length_b   1.000
_cell.length_c   1.000
_cell.angle_alpha   90.00
_cell.angle_beta   90.00
_cell.angle_gamma   90.00
#
_symmetry.space_group_name_H-M   'P 1'
#
loop_
_entity.id
_entity.type
_entity.pdbx_description
1 polymer ?
#
loop_
_entity_poly.entity_id
_entity_poly.type
_entity_poly.pdbx_seq_one_letter_code
_entity_poly.pdbx_strand_id
1 'polypeptide(L)'
;CGGIHMSDIPSFPYVDLWGERTICSVANLTRRDGEEFLEIAPRVPVKTKTETFPLEKANTALEKFRSGKLNAAAVLVMTSDL
;
A
#
# COMPACT_ATOMS: atom_id res chain seq x y z
N CYS A 1 -4.27 0.60 -1.79
CA CYS A 1 -4.95 0.11 -3.01
C CYS A 1 -5.14 1.29 -3.95
N GLY A 2 -4.28 1.49 -4.96
CA GLY A 2 -4.34 2.73 -5.76
C GLY A 2 -3.44 2.77 -6.99
N GLY A 3 -3.07 1.62 -7.53
CA GLY A 3 -2.24 1.52 -8.74
C GLY A 3 -2.67 0.35 -9.60
N ILE A 4 -3.98 0.15 -9.79
CA ILE A 4 -4.47 -0.83 -10.75
C ILE A 4 -4.43 -0.15 -12.11
N HIS A 5 -3.40 -0.46 -12.89
CA HIS A 5 -3.31 -0.05 -14.28
C HIS A 5 -3.99 -1.11 -15.14
N MET A 6 -5.10 -0.74 -15.78
CA MET A 6 -5.85 -1.62 -16.68
C MET A 6 -5.35 -1.52 -18.14
N SER A 7 -4.08 -1.17 -18.33
CA SER A 7 -3.44 -1.16 -19.65
C SER A 7 -3.02 -2.56 -20.06
N ASP A 8 -2.77 -2.76 -21.35
CA ASP A 8 -2.14 -3.98 -21.84
C ASP A 8 -0.78 -4.23 -21.16
N ILE A 9 -0.44 -5.50 -21.01
CA ILE A 9 0.86 -5.91 -20.49
C ILE A 9 1.91 -5.59 -21.57
N PRO A 10 2.94 -4.77 -21.29
CA PRO A 10 4.01 -4.50 -22.25
C PRO A 10 4.84 -5.77 -22.49
N SER A 11 5.61 -5.79 -23.59
CA SER A 11 6.58 -6.87 -23.80
C SER A 11 7.63 -6.89 -22.68
N PHE A 12 8.03 -8.09 -22.28
CA PHE A 12 9.08 -8.30 -21.27
C PHE A 12 9.98 -9.49 -21.67
N PRO A 13 11.23 -9.55 -21.15
CA PRO A 13 12.16 -10.63 -21.46
C PRO A 13 11.64 -12.01 -21.03
N TYR A 14 11.76 -13.01 -21.91
CA TYR A 14 11.34 -14.39 -21.58
C TYR A 14 12.08 -15.00 -20.38
N VAL A 15 13.30 -14.52 -20.08
CA VAL A 15 14.09 -14.96 -18.91
C VAL A 15 13.37 -14.71 -17.58
N ASP A 16 12.44 -13.77 -17.52
CA ASP A 16 11.65 -13.50 -16.31
C ASP A 16 10.64 -14.61 -16.01
N LEU A 17 10.26 -15.41 -17.02
CA LEU A 17 9.39 -16.59 -16.90
C LEU A 17 10.16 -17.92 -16.92
N TRP A 18 11.45 -17.92 -17.27
CA TRP A 18 12.25 -19.14 -17.35
C TRP A 18 12.40 -19.82 -15.97
N GLY A 19 12.44 -21.15 -15.96
CA GLY A 19 12.61 -21.94 -14.73
C GLY A 19 11.34 -22.04 -13.89
N GLU A 20 10.19 -22.25 -14.55
CA GLU A 20 8.88 -22.44 -13.90
C GLU A 20 8.43 -21.22 -13.06
N ARG A 21 8.90 -20.02 -13.43
CA ARG A 21 8.49 -18.77 -12.79
C ARG A 21 7.12 -18.32 -13.32
N THR A 22 6.37 -17.63 -12.47
CA THR A 22 5.04 -17.10 -12.78
C THR A 22 5.00 -15.60 -12.55
N ILE A 23 4.37 -14.86 -13.48
CA ILE A 23 4.02 -13.45 -13.34
C ILE A 23 2.49 -13.37 -13.35
N CYS A 24 1.91 -12.77 -12.32
CA CYS A 24 0.46 -12.59 -12.21
C CYS A 24 0.11 -11.20 -11.69
N SER A 25 -1.06 -10.70 -12.06
CA SER A 25 -1.66 -9.55 -11.38
C SER A 25 -2.27 -10.01 -10.05
N VAL A 26 -2.22 -9.14 -9.06
CA VAL A 26 -2.93 -9.32 -7.79
C VAL A 26 -3.91 -8.17 -7.65
N ALA A 27 -5.18 -8.51 -7.61
CA ALA A 27 -6.28 -7.59 -7.38
C ALA A 27 -7.29 -8.24 -6.44
N ASN A 28 -8.24 -7.47 -5.91
CA ASN A 28 -9.38 -7.96 -5.14
C ASN A 28 -9.03 -8.66 -3.81
N LEU A 29 -8.35 -7.96 -2.91
CA LEU A 29 -8.39 -8.32 -1.48
C LEU A 29 -9.86 -8.22 -1.02
N THR A 30 -10.41 -9.34 -0.59
CA THR A 30 -11.74 -9.41 0.00
C THR A 30 -11.72 -8.88 1.43
N ARG A 31 -12.89 -8.60 2.00
CA ARG A 31 -12.99 -8.27 3.43
C ARG A 31 -12.42 -9.40 4.30
N ARG A 32 -12.69 -10.65 3.93
CA ARG A 32 -12.20 -11.84 4.63
C ARG A 32 -10.67 -11.89 4.64
N ASP A 33 -10.03 -11.66 3.49
CA ASP A 33 -8.57 -11.64 3.40
C ASP A 33 -7.96 -10.60 4.37
N GLY A 34 -8.62 -9.45 4.51
CA GLY A 34 -8.22 -8.41 5.45
C GLY A 34 -8.37 -8.83 6.92
N GLU A 35 -9.49 -9.47 7.27
CA GLU A 35 -9.75 -9.99 8.62
C GLU A 35 -8.74 -11.06 9.01
N GLU A 36 -8.51 -12.05 8.13
CA GLU A 36 -7.54 -13.13 8.33
C GLU A 36 -6.11 -12.59 8.45
N PHE A 37 -5.73 -11.61 7.62
CA PHE A 37 -4.43 -10.96 7.71
C PHE A 37 -4.24 -10.22 9.04
N LEU A 38 -5.24 -9.45 9.48
CA LEU A 38 -5.16 -8.69 10.74
C LEU A 38 -5.16 -9.58 11.98
N GLU A 39 -5.71 -10.79 11.90
CA GLU A 39 -5.57 -11.79 12.97
C GLU A 39 -4.12 -12.30 13.11
N ILE A 40 -3.42 -12.49 11.98
CA ILE A 40 -2.06 -13.05 11.94
C ILE A 40 -1.00 -11.98 12.24
N ALA A 41 -1.18 -10.75 11.75
CA ALA A 41 -0.17 -9.70 11.79
C ALA A 41 0.46 -9.41 13.18
N PRO A 42 -0.28 -9.47 14.32
CA PRO A 42 0.31 -9.29 15.65
C PRO A 42 1.20 -10.46 16.08
N ARG A 43 0.97 -11.67 15.55
CA ARG A 43 1.71 -12.89 15.90
C ARG A 43 3.07 -12.96 15.21
N VAL A 44 3.20 -12.32 14.05
CA VAL A 44 4.44 -12.22 13.27
C VAL A 44 4.79 -10.73 13.19
N PRO A 45 5.39 -10.15 14.25
CA PRO A 45 5.24 -8.75 14.66
C PRO A 45 5.48 -7.73 13.53
N VAL A 46 4.45 -7.50 12.71
CA VAL A 46 4.50 -6.56 11.58
C VAL A 46 4.56 -5.16 12.16
N LYS A 47 5.59 -4.39 11.81
CA LYS A 47 5.74 -2.99 12.21
C LYS A 47 5.54 -2.08 11.01
N THR A 48 4.50 -1.27 11.05
CA THR A 48 4.27 -0.22 10.05
C THR A 48 5.11 1.01 10.38
N LYS A 49 5.57 1.72 9.35
CA LYS A 49 6.07 3.09 9.47
C LYS A 49 4.97 4.02 8.99
N THR A 50 4.64 5.02 9.78
CA THR A 50 3.59 5.98 9.46
C THR A 50 4.06 7.40 9.76
N GLU A 51 3.55 8.36 8.99
CA GLU A 51 3.65 9.78 9.29
C GLU A 51 2.23 10.27 9.59
N THR A 52 1.98 10.69 10.83
CA THR A 52 0.65 11.11 11.27
C THR A 52 0.44 12.59 11.00
N PHE A 53 -0.75 12.93 10.52
CA PHE A 53 -1.19 14.31 10.32
C PHE A 53 -2.55 14.48 10.98
N PRO A 54 -2.81 15.60 11.67
CA PRO A 54 -4.17 15.92 12.07
C PRO A 54 -5.04 16.11 10.81
N LEU A 55 -6.33 15.80 10.90
CA LEU A 55 -7.27 15.84 9.77
C LEU A 55 -7.23 17.19 9.03
N GLU A 56 -7.09 18.30 9.76
CA GLU A 56 -7.04 19.66 9.20
C GLU A 56 -5.82 19.88 8.30
N LYS A 57 -4.77 19.07 8.47
CA LYS A 57 -3.54 19.10 7.63
C LYS A 57 -3.57 18.04 6.52
N ALA A 58 -4.73 17.48 6.17
CA ALA A 58 -4.84 16.51 5.09
C ALA A 58 -4.26 17.02 3.76
N ASN A 59 -4.44 18.30 3.43
CA ASN A 59 -3.87 18.88 2.21
C ASN A 59 -2.33 18.89 2.23
N THR A 60 -1.72 19.11 3.39
CA THR A 60 -0.26 19.01 3.54
C THR A 60 0.21 17.57 3.34
N ALA A 61 -0.51 16.58 3.88
CA ALA A 61 -0.19 15.17 3.69
C ALA A 61 -0.29 14.77 2.20
N LEU A 62 -1.33 15.22 1.49
CA LEU A 62 -1.52 14.98 0.06
C LEU A 62 -0.40 15.62 -0.79
N GLU A 63 0.00 16.84 -0.48
CA GLU A 63 1.09 17.51 -1.20
C GLU A 63 2.43 16.79 -1.02
N LYS A 64 2.73 16.35 0.21
CA LYS A 64 3.91 15.51 0.46
C LYS A 64 3.85 14.19 -0.30
N PHE A 65 2.68 13.55 -0.37
CA PHE A 65 2.49 12.33 -1.14
C PHE A 65 2.74 12.54 -2.63
N ARG A 66 2.14 13.57 -3.24
CA ARG A 66 2.30 13.89 -4.68
C ARG A 66 3.73 14.27 -5.04
N SER A 67 4.41 15.01 -4.18
CA SER A 67 5.80 15.44 -4.39
C SER A 67 6.84 14.38 -4.04
N GLY A 68 6.43 13.16 -3.65
CA GLY A 68 7.35 12.08 -3.29
C GLY A 68 8.13 12.33 -1.99
N LYS A 69 7.67 13.26 -1.14
CA LYS A 69 8.33 13.66 0.13
C LYS A 69 7.80 12.91 1.35
N LEU A 70 6.92 11.94 1.16
CA LEU A 70 6.38 11.13 2.24
C LEU A 70 7.31 9.95 2.53
N ASN A 71 7.72 9.78 3.78
CA ASN A 71 8.68 8.75 4.17
C ASN A 71 8.07 7.33 4.28
N ALA A 72 6.75 7.22 4.39
CA ALA A 72 6.02 5.96 4.54
C ALA A 72 4.52 6.15 4.22
N ALA A 73 3.61 5.55 4.99
CA ALA A 73 2.18 5.79 4.86
C ALA A 73 1.75 7.04 5.66
N ALA A 74 1.00 7.95 5.04
CA ALA A 74 0.35 9.06 5.74
C ALA A 74 -0.90 8.56 6.45
N VAL A 75 -1.06 8.91 7.72
CA VAL A 75 -2.25 8.56 8.52
C VAL A 75 -2.89 9.85 9.03
N LEU A 76 -4.17 10.04 8.72
CA LEU A 76 -4.95 11.15 9.27
C LEU A 76 -5.50 10.73 10.64
N VAL A 77 -5.20 11.51 11.67
CA VAL A 77 -5.76 11.33 13.01
C VAL A 77 -6.96 12.27 13.18
N MET A 78 -8.06 11.73 13.69
CA MET A 78 -9.35 12.43 13.78
C MET A 78 -9.45 13.37 14.99
N THR A 79 -8.50 13.30 15.92
CA THR A 79 -8.51 14.06 17.17
C THR A 79 -7.37 15.06 17.16
N SER A 80 -7.65 16.32 17.49
CA SER A 80 -6.66 17.40 17.54
C SER A 80 -5.79 17.36 18.80
N ASP A 81 -5.93 16.32 19.64
CA ASP A 81 -5.24 16.23 20.93
C ASP A 81 -4.05 15.26 20.83
N LEU A 82 -2.87 15.82 20.56
CA LEU A 82 -1.56 15.29 20.92
C LEU A 82 -0.75 16.39 21.61
#